data_AF-A0ABD2ZRE3-F1
#
_entry.id   AF-A0ABD2ZRE3-F1
#
_cell.length_a   1.000
_cell.length_b   1.000
_cell.length_c   1.000
_cell.angle_alpha   90.00
_cell.angle_beta   90.00
_cell.angle_gamma   90.00
#
_symmetry.space_group_name_H-M   'P 1'
#
loop_
_entity.id
_entity.type
_entity.pdbx_description
1 polymer ?
#
loop_
_entity_poly.entity_id
_entity_poly.type
_entity_poly.pdbx_seq_one_letter_code
_entity_poly.pdbx_strand_id
1 'polypeptide(L)'
;MMKADEVVKDVNSWAKLQTNGLIKRVLQPADIHPLTALVLGNALYFKGCWKDEFNPTWTKKRKFYLLNGDKISIPFMTTSQSYLYGSFENFKVLDIPYQSGRKNKKRRFSMQIPDQSGHRGDHKQFSMQFLLPNEKDGLQNLLEKLNADSSGFFNQLHFHLKKADLDEFWIPKFKFS
;
A
#
# COMPACT_ATOMS: atom_id res chain seq x y z
N MET A 1 10.92 -0.47 37.02
CA MET A 1 11.33 0.07 35.70
C MET A 1 12.05 -0.97 34.84
N MET A 2 13.02 -1.75 35.35
CA MET A 2 13.82 -2.71 34.55
C MET A 2 13.02 -3.68 33.65
N LYS A 3 11.87 -4.21 34.12
CA LYS A 3 11.06 -5.15 33.32
C LYS A 3 10.43 -4.51 32.07
N ALA A 4 10.05 -3.23 32.11
CA ALA A 4 9.44 -2.56 30.96
C ALA A 4 10.47 -2.36 29.84
N ASP A 5 11.69 -1.94 30.20
CA ASP A 5 12.78 -1.75 29.25
C ASP A 5 13.21 -3.08 28.58
N GLU A 6 13.22 -4.17 29.35
CA GLU A 6 13.47 -5.53 28.83
C GLU A 6 12.39 -5.95 27.83
N VAL A 7 11.10 -5.83 28.17
CA VAL A 7 10.00 -6.19 27.25
C VAL A 7 10.05 -5.36 25.97
N VAL A 8 10.31 -4.04 26.06
CA VAL A 8 10.45 -3.19 24.88
C VAL A 8 11.61 -3.63 24.00
N LYS A 9 12.74 -4.01 24.61
CA LYS A 9 13.90 -4.51 23.87
C LYS A 9 13.57 -5.83 23.15
N ASP A 10 12.87 -6.74 23.81
CA ASP A 10 12.51 -8.05 23.25
C ASP A 10 11.54 -7.90 22.07
N VAL A 11 10.47 -7.13 22.24
CA VAL A 11 9.49 -6.90 21.17
C VAL A 11 10.12 -6.19 19.96
N ASN A 12 10.95 -5.17 20.19
CA ASN A 12 11.64 -4.48 19.11
C ASN A 12 12.68 -5.37 18.41
N SER A 13 13.37 -6.24 19.17
CA SER A 13 14.30 -7.22 18.60
C SER A 13 13.57 -8.26 17.75
N TRP A 14 12.42 -8.74 18.22
CA TRP A 14 11.52 -9.61 17.46
C TRP A 14 11.08 -8.94 16.16
N ALA A 15 10.55 -7.71 16.23
CA ALA A 15 10.08 -6.98 15.04
C ALA A 15 11.21 -6.75 14.03
N LYS A 16 12.39 -6.36 14.52
CA LYS A 16 13.60 -6.20 13.69
C LYS A 16 13.97 -7.51 13.01
N LEU A 17 13.95 -8.63 13.73
CA LEU A 17 14.27 -9.94 13.17
C LEU A 17 13.25 -10.36 12.10
N GLN A 18 11.96 -10.31 12.42
CA GLN A 18 10.88 -10.75 11.53
C GLN A 18 10.75 -9.90 10.27
N THR A 19 11.24 -8.66 10.30
CA THR A 19 11.14 -7.72 9.18
C THR A 19 12.50 -7.49 8.50
N ASN A 20 13.48 -8.36 8.71
CA ASN A 20 14.84 -8.23 8.14
C ASN A 20 15.48 -6.85 8.39
N GLY A 21 15.24 -6.29 9.57
CA GLY A 21 15.78 -5.02 10.02
C GLY A 21 15.03 -3.77 9.55
N LEU A 22 13.89 -3.94 8.88
CA LEU A 22 13.13 -2.83 8.28
C LEU A 22 12.24 -2.11 9.29
N ILE A 23 11.61 -2.85 10.21
CA ILE A 23 10.85 -2.29 11.34
C ILE A 23 11.70 -2.51 12.60
N LYS A 24 12.32 -1.43 13.08
CA LYS A 24 13.29 -1.49 14.20
C LYS A 24 12.67 -1.15 15.56
N ARG A 25 11.55 -0.44 15.54
CA ARG A 25 10.86 0.06 16.74
C ARG A 25 9.36 -0.06 16.51
N VAL A 26 8.73 -0.89 17.33
CA VAL A 26 7.28 -1.10 17.42
C VAL A 26 6.77 -0.58 18.77
N LEU A 27 7.59 -0.63 19.81
CA LEU A 27 7.28 -0.13 21.14
C LEU A 27 8.39 0.78 21.67
N GLN A 28 8.00 1.75 22.50
CA GLN A 28 8.85 2.61 23.29
C GLN A 28 8.62 2.32 24.79
N PRO A 29 9.58 2.61 25.68
CA PRO A 29 9.39 2.43 27.12
C PRO A 29 8.16 3.14 27.68
N ALA A 30 7.83 4.31 27.12
CA ALA A 30 6.64 5.07 27.49
C ALA A 30 5.31 4.38 27.14
N ASP A 31 5.33 3.38 26.25
CA ASP A 31 4.14 2.64 25.83
C ASP A 31 3.76 1.52 26.81
N ILE A 32 4.63 1.18 27.77
CA ILE A 32 4.42 0.11 28.75
C ILE A 32 4.22 0.70 30.14
N HIS A 33 3.00 0.57 30.67
CA HIS A 33 2.69 0.89 32.05
C HIS A 33 3.10 -0.26 32.98
N PRO A 34 3.47 -0.01 34.25
CA PRO A 34 3.77 -1.09 35.21
C PRO A 34 2.65 -2.12 35.42
N LEU A 35 1.41 -1.79 35.04
CA LEU A 35 0.24 -2.68 35.12
C LEU A 35 -0.10 -3.37 33.79
N THR A 36 0.70 -3.17 32.73
CA THR A 36 0.49 -3.82 31.45
C THR A 36 0.69 -5.34 31.60
N ALA A 37 -0.41 -6.09 31.52
CA ALA A 37 -0.39 -7.55 31.66
C ALA A 37 -0.15 -8.28 30.32
N LEU A 38 -0.48 -7.67 29.18
CA LEU A 38 -0.39 -8.26 27.86
C LEU A 38 -0.06 -7.22 26.78
N VAL A 39 0.78 -7.60 25.82
CA VAL A 39 1.11 -6.82 24.64
C VAL A 39 0.91 -7.70 23.40
N LEU A 40 0.11 -7.25 22.43
CA LEU A 40 0.03 -7.85 21.10
C LEU A 40 0.81 -6.98 20.11
N GLY A 41 1.86 -7.55 19.51
CA GLY A 41 2.64 -6.93 18.45
C GLY A 41 2.26 -7.48 17.08
N ASN A 42 2.05 -6.59 16.10
CA ASN A 42 1.95 -6.96 14.69
C ASN A 42 2.92 -6.07 13.89
N ALA A 43 3.59 -6.66 12.90
CA ALA A 43 4.48 -5.95 11.99
C ALA A 43 4.30 -6.52 10.59
N LEU A 44 3.91 -5.67 9.64
CA LEU A 44 3.75 -6.03 8.23
C LEU A 44 4.74 -5.24 7.40
N TYR A 45 5.65 -5.94 6.72
CA TYR A 45 6.52 -5.35 5.71
C TYR A 45 6.15 -5.89 4.33
N PHE A 46 5.89 -4.99 3.39
CA PHE A 46 5.62 -5.35 2.01
C PHE A 46 6.63 -4.71 1.06
N LYS A 47 7.27 -5.54 0.23
CA LYS A 47 8.12 -5.12 -0.89
C LYS A 47 7.82 -5.97 -2.11
N GLY A 48 6.92 -5.48 -2.94
CA GLY A 48 6.64 -6.03 -4.25
C GLY A 48 7.46 -5.36 -5.35
N CYS A 49 7.77 -6.11 -6.42
CA CYS A 49 8.18 -5.53 -7.69
C CYS A 49 6.92 -5.37 -8.54
N TRP A 50 6.76 -4.25 -9.23
CA TRP A 50 5.67 -4.08 -10.19
C TRP A 50 5.73 -5.19 -11.24
N LYS A 51 4.59 -5.63 -11.77
CA LYS A 51 4.55 -6.59 -12.88
C LYS A 51 5.27 -6.03 -14.11
N ASP A 52 5.02 -4.75 -14.37
CA ASP A 52 5.63 -3.94 -15.41
C ASP A 52 6.35 -2.79 -14.70
N GLU A 53 7.68 -2.81 -14.68
CA GLU A 53 8.48 -1.81 -13.95
C GLU A 53 8.51 -0.47 -14.68
N PHE A 54 8.51 0.62 -13.90
CA PHE A 54 8.69 1.98 -14.43
C PHE A 54 10.13 2.20 -14.88
N ASN A 55 10.33 2.69 -16.10
CA ASN A 55 11.65 3.08 -16.57
C ASN A 55 12.15 4.31 -15.76
N PRO A 56 13.25 4.21 -15.00
CA PRO A 56 13.75 5.33 -14.21
C PRO A 56 14.09 6.57 -15.04
N THR A 57 14.50 6.40 -16.30
CA THR A 57 14.86 7.53 -17.18
C THR A 57 13.65 8.37 -17.61
N TRP A 58 12.43 7.84 -17.47
CA TRP A 58 11.19 8.56 -17.76
C TRP A 58 10.64 9.30 -16.55
N THR A 59 11.23 9.11 -15.37
CA THR A 59 10.83 9.83 -14.16
C THR A 59 11.15 11.31 -14.31
N LYS A 60 10.17 12.18 -14.07
CA LYS A 60 10.31 13.64 -14.19
C LYS A 60 9.86 14.34 -12.92
N LYS A 61 10.51 15.46 -12.58
CA LYS A 61 10.03 16.34 -11.51
C LYS A 61 8.74 17.04 -11.95
N ARG A 62 7.67 16.91 -11.17
CA ARG A 62 6.39 17.62 -11.39
C ARG A 62 5.90 18.22 -10.07
N LYS A 63 4.95 19.14 -10.15
CA LYS A 63 4.32 19.77 -8.97
C LYS A 63 3.36 18.78 -8.30
N PHE A 64 3.52 18.59 -7.01
CA PHE A 64 2.54 17.97 -6.12
C PHE A 64 1.91 19.06 -5.26
N TYR A 65 0.58 19.02 -5.14
CA TYR A 65 -0.20 20.02 -4.41
C TYR A 65 -0.51 19.47 -3.02
N LEU A 66 -0.03 20.15 -1.99
CA LEU A 66 -0.29 19.81 -0.60
C LEU A 66 -1.68 20.31 -0.18
N LEU A 67 -2.25 19.67 0.84
CA LEU A 67 -3.59 20.03 1.35
C LEU A 67 -3.66 21.44 1.95
N ASN A 68 -2.53 21.98 2.41
CA ASN A 68 -2.42 23.35 2.90
C ASN A 68 -2.30 24.39 1.76
N GLY A 69 -2.39 23.98 0.49
CA GLY A 69 -2.29 24.84 -0.69
C GLY A 69 -0.86 24.98 -1.25
N ASP A 70 0.15 24.54 -0.52
CA ASP A 70 1.55 24.61 -0.96
C ASP A 70 1.82 23.67 -2.15
N LYS A 71 2.93 23.94 -2.84
CA LYS A 71 3.35 23.17 -4.02
C LYS A 71 4.80 22.76 -3.87
N ILE A 72 5.05 21.45 -3.94
CA ILE A 72 6.40 20.90 -3.91
C ILE A 72 6.73 20.24 -5.25
N SER A 73 8.00 20.27 -5.64
CA SER A 73 8.49 19.61 -6.87
C SER A 73 9.10 18.27 -6.52
N ILE A 74 8.46 17.17 -6.91
CA ILE A 74 8.87 15.79 -6.56
C ILE A 74 8.93 14.91 -7.81
N PRO A 75 9.69 13.79 -7.77
CA PRO A 75 9.74 12.84 -8.88
C PRO A 75 8.40 12.11 -9.08
N PHE A 76 7.87 12.16 -10.30
CA PHE A 76 6.74 11.34 -10.76
C PHE A 76 7.21 10.34 -11.81
N MET A 77 6.76 9.10 -11.66
CA MET A 77 6.97 7.99 -12.59
C MET A 77 5.86 7.98 -13.66
N THR A 78 6.19 7.52 -14.86
CA THR A 78 5.27 7.39 -16.00
C THR A 78 5.55 6.14 -16.82
N THR A 79 4.59 5.72 -17.63
CA THR A 79 4.64 4.49 -18.43
C THR A 79 3.65 4.57 -19.59
N SER A 80 3.87 3.77 -20.63
CA SER A 80 2.96 3.60 -21.77
C SER A 80 2.14 2.31 -21.69
N GLN A 81 2.19 1.60 -20.55
CA GLN A 81 1.46 0.36 -20.34
C GLN A 81 -0.01 0.63 -20.01
N SER A 82 -0.90 -0.24 -20.47
CA SER A 82 -2.30 -0.23 -20.05
C SER A 82 -2.51 -0.91 -18.70
N TYR A 83 -3.33 -0.30 -17.86
CA TYR A 83 -3.72 -0.81 -16.55
C TYR A 83 -5.23 -0.86 -16.40
N LEU A 84 -5.70 -1.52 -15.35
CA LEU A 84 -7.09 -1.44 -14.96
C LEU A 84 -7.38 -0.04 -14.40
N TYR A 85 -8.33 0.63 -15.01
CA TYR A 85 -8.70 2.02 -14.72
C TYR A 85 -10.22 2.17 -14.70
N GLY A 86 -10.71 3.05 -13.83
CA GLY A 86 -12.11 3.46 -13.79
C GLY A 86 -12.23 4.92 -13.42
N SER A 87 -13.09 5.66 -14.12
CA SER A 87 -13.47 7.02 -13.76
C SER A 87 -14.87 6.99 -13.16
N PHE A 88 -14.99 7.53 -11.96
CA PHE A 88 -16.26 7.70 -11.24
C PHE A 88 -16.58 9.19 -11.17
N GLU A 89 -17.75 9.51 -10.66
CA GLU A 89 -18.25 10.89 -10.56
C GLU A 89 -17.25 11.84 -9.89
N ASN A 90 -16.68 11.44 -8.75
CA ASN A 90 -15.84 12.31 -7.91
C ASN A 90 -14.37 11.86 -7.79
N PHE A 91 -14.01 10.72 -8.37
CA PHE A 91 -12.66 10.16 -8.25
C PHE A 91 -12.34 9.19 -9.38
N LYS A 92 -11.06 8.87 -9.52
CA LYS A 92 -10.53 7.90 -10.46
C LYS A 92 -9.85 6.77 -9.69
N VAL A 93 -9.86 5.58 -10.25
CA VAL A 93 -9.16 4.42 -9.70
C VAL A 93 -8.22 3.86 -10.74
N LEU A 94 -7.02 3.53 -10.29
CA LEU A 94 -5.99 2.86 -11.08
C LEU A 94 -5.46 1.67 -10.29
N ASP A 95 -5.44 0.49 -10.90
CA ASP A 95 -4.95 -0.75 -10.28
C ASP A 95 -3.67 -1.24 -10.98
N ILE A 96 -2.58 -1.30 -10.23
CA ILE A 96 -1.25 -1.68 -10.73
C ILE A 96 -0.82 -3.00 -10.10
N PRO A 97 -0.69 -4.08 -10.90
CA PRO A 97 -0.31 -5.38 -10.37
C PRO A 97 1.18 -5.43 -10.01
N TYR A 98 1.48 -6.15 -8.94
CA TYR A 98 2.81 -6.65 -8.63
C TYR A 98 3.10 -7.94 -9.43
N GLN A 99 4.39 -8.23 -9.58
CA GLN A 99 4.87 -9.45 -10.21
C GLN A 99 4.40 -10.67 -9.40
N SER A 100 3.62 -11.54 -10.04
CA SER A 100 3.22 -12.83 -9.44
C SER A 100 4.34 -13.88 -9.60
N GLY A 101 4.60 -14.64 -8.53
CA GLY A 101 5.77 -15.51 -8.38
C GLY A 101 5.86 -16.74 -9.29
N ARG A 102 5.04 -16.88 -10.35
CA ARG A 102 5.07 -18.04 -11.25
C ARG A 102 6.26 -18.08 -12.20
N LYS A 103 6.92 -16.95 -12.50
CA LYS A 103 8.05 -16.90 -13.47
C LYS A 103 9.45 -16.81 -12.84
N ASN A 104 9.56 -16.56 -11.53
CA ASN A 104 10.85 -16.43 -10.84
C ASN A 104 10.97 -17.43 -9.68
N LYS A 105 11.73 -18.53 -9.90
CA LYS A 105 12.06 -19.53 -8.86
C LYS A 105 12.78 -18.93 -7.64
N LYS A 106 13.26 -17.68 -7.70
CA LYS A 106 14.09 -17.04 -6.66
C LYS A 106 13.37 -16.05 -5.74
N ARG A 107 12.12 -15.64 -6.02
CA ARG A 107 11.38 -14.68 -5.16
C ARG A 107 9.88 -15.01 -5.15
N ARG A 108 9.49 -15.92 -4.27
CA ARG A 108 8.09 -16.24 -4.00
C ARG A 108 7.60 -15.35 -2.85
N PHE A 109 6.92 -14.25 -3.16
CA PHE A 109 5.94 -13.74 -2.21
C PHE A 109 4.65 -14.51 -2.49
N SER A 110 4.36 -15.52 -1.68
CA SER A 110 3.08 -16.21 -1.69
C SER A 110 2.50 -16.10 -0.29
N MET A 111 1.73 -15.04 -0.04
CA MET A 111 0.80 -15.06 1.08
C MET A 111 -0.35 -15.96 0.67
N GLN A 112 -0.39 -17.15 1.28
CA GLN A 112 -1.47 -18.12 1.07
C GLN A 112 -2.62 -17.67 1.95
N ILE A 113 -3.65 -17.08 1.36
CA ILE A 113 -4.91 -16.85 2.07
C ILE A 113 -5.75 -18.11 1.84
N PRO A 114 -5.99 -18.93 2.87
CA PRO A 114 -6.90 -20.06 2.72
C PRO A 114 -8.26 -19.55 2.26
N ASP A 115 -8.74 -20.09 1.15
CA ASP A 115 -10.16 -20.04 0.82
C ASP A 115 -10.90 -21.04 1.73
N GLN A 116 -12.09 -20.68 2.21
CA GLN A 116 -12.95 -21.53 3.05
C GLN A 116 -13.30 -22.86 2.36
N SER A 117 -13.11 -22.96 1.04
CA SER A 117 -13.38 -24.14 0.23
C SER A 117 -12.26 -25.20 0.23
N GLY A 118 -11.08 -24.94 0.81
CA GLY A 118 -9.94 -25.87 0.77
C GLY A 118 -9.38 -26.15 -0.63
N HIS A 119 -9.88 -25.48 -1.67
CA HIS A 119 -9.37 -25.58 -3.03
C HIS A 119 -8.11 -24.71 -3.18
N ARG A 120 -7.15 -25.16 -4.01
CA ARG A 120 -6.06 -24.30 -4.51
C ARG A 120 -6.67 -23.25 -5.45
N GLY A 121 -7.36 -22.26 -4.87
CA GLY A 121 -7.88 -21.11 -5.58
C GLY A 121 -6.77 -20.37 -6.31
N ASP A 122 -7.12 -19.75 -7.43
CA ASP A 122 -6.22 -18.98 -8.28
C ASP A 122 -5.20 -18.17 -7.48
N HIS A 123 -3.94 -18.18 -7.93
CA HIS A 123 -2.90 -17.41 -7.26
C HIS A 123 -3.29 -15.93 -7.28
N LYS A 124 -3.74 -15.41 -6.14
CA LYS A 124 -4.07 -14.01 -5.95
C LYS A 124 -2.86 -13.18 -6.39
N GLN A 125 -3.04 -12.40 -7.45
CA GLN A 125 -2.06 -11.39 -7.86
C GLN A 125 -2.29 -10.18 -6.96
N PHE A 126 -1.26 -9.78 -6.21
CA PHE A 126 -1.30 -8.53 -5.46
C PHE A 126 -1.26 -7.36 -6.43
N SER A 127 -2.03 -6.31 -6.14
CA SER A 127 -1.99 -5.03 -6.84
C SER A 127 -2.02 -3.88 -5.82
N MET A 128 -1.63 -2.70 -6.26
CA MET A 128 -1.85 -1.46 -5.54
C MET A 128 -2.91 -0.65 -6.27
N GLN A 129 -3.97 -0.28 -5.56
CA GLN A 129 -5.02 0.60 -6.06
C GLN A 129 -4.74 2.04 -5.63
N PHE A 130 -4.67 2.94 -6.62
CA PHE A 130 -4.60 4.37 -6.41
C PHE A 130 -5.99 4.95 -6.62
N LEU A 131 -6.55 5.51 -5.55
CA LEU A 131 -7.80 6.25 -5.59
C LEU A 131 -7.47 7.74 -5.59
N LEU A 132 -7.80 8.42 -6.67
CA LEU A 132 -7.47 9.83 -6.89
C LEU A 132 -8.76 10.65 -6.98
N PRO A 133 -9.09 11.47 -5.97
CA PRO A 133 -10.18 12.43 -6.07
C PRO A 133 -9.99 13.38 -7.26
N ASN A 134 -11.11 13.79 -7.88
CA ASN A 134 -11.09 14.77 -8.96
C ASN A 134 -10.70 16.17 -8.45
N GLU A 135 -11.13 16.50 -7.22
CA GLU A 135 -10.79 17.73 -6.50
C GLU A 135 -9.49 17.57 -5.69
N LYS A 136 -8.69 18.64 -5.55
CA LYS A 136 -7.38 18.57 -4.88
C LYS A 136 -7.47 18.31 -3.38
N ASP A 137 -8.55 18.75 -2.77
CA ASP A 137 -8.91 18.61 -1.36
C ASP A 137 -10.01 17.55 -1.14
N GLY A 138 -10.43 16.84 -2.20
CA GLY A 138 -11.51 15.85 -2.15
C GLY A 138 -11.16 14.53 -1.43
N LEU A 139 -9.96 14.39 -0.84
CA LEU A 139 -9.55 13.17 -0.14
C LEU A 139 -10.44 12.88 1.07
N GLN A 140 -10.82 13.91 1.83
CA GLN A 140 -11.65 13.75 3.01
C GLN A 140 -13.04 13.18 2.65
N ASN A 141 -13.70 13.78 1.64
CA ASN A 141 -15.00 13.32 1.15
C ASN A 141 -14.94 11.87 0.64
N LEU A 142 -13.84 11.49 -0.02
CA LEU A 142 -13.64 10.13 -0.49
C LEU A 142 -13.49 9.13 0.67
N LEU A 143 -12.78 9.52 1.73
CA LEU A 143 -12.63 8.69 2.93
C LEU A 143 -13.96 8.52 3.68
N GLU A 144 -14.77 9.58 3.77
CA GLU A 144 -16.10 9.52 4.37
C GLU A 144 -17.01 8.55 3.60
N LYS A 145 -16.99 8.60 2.27
CA LYS A 145 -17.73 7.65 1.43
C LYS A 145 -17.27 6.21 1.63
N LEU A 146 -15.96 5.97 1.71
CA LEU A 146 -15.39 4.64 1.94
C LEU A 146 -15.77 4.08 3.32
N ASN A 147 -15.80 4.94 4.35
CA ASN A 147 -16.15 4.54 5.70
C ASN A 147 -17.66 4.32 5.90
N ALA A 148 -18.50 5.05 5.16
CA ALA A 148 -19.95 4.90 5.24
C ALA A 148 -20.45 3.56 4.68
N ASP A 149 -19.87 3.09 3.58
CA ASP A 149 -20.21 1.80 2.95
C ASP A 149 -18.98 1.18 2.27
N SER A 150 -18.10 0.55 3.06
CA SER A 150 -16.88 -0.03 2.51
C SER A 150 -17.16 -1.18 1.54
N SER A 151 -18.13 -2.05 1.82
CA SER A 151 -18.39 -3.22 0.98
C SER A 151 -19.00 -2.82 -0.35
N GLY A 152 -20.01 -1.95 -0.35
CA GLY A 152 -20.60 -1.41 -1.58
C GLY A 152 -19.60 -0.60 -2.39
N PHE A 153 -18.76 0.20 -1.72
CA PHE A 153 -17.68 0.95 -2.36
C PHE A 153 -16.72 0.03 -3.13
N PHE A 154 -16.17 -0.99 -2.47
CA PHE A 154 -15.23 -1.90 -3.13
C PHE A 154 -15.91 -2.77 -4.19
N ASN A 155 -17.15 -3.21 -4.00
CA ASN A 155 -17.90 -3.92 -5.03
C ASN A 155 -18.07 -3.07 -6.29
N GLN A 156 -18.40 -1.78 -6.12
CA GLN A 156 -18.52 -0.85 -7.23
C GLN A 156 -17.21 -0.75 -8.02
N LEU A 157 -16.05 -0.69 -7.35
CA LEU A 157 -14.75 -0.66 -8.03
C LEU A 157 -14.54 -1.89 -8.91
N HIS A 158 -14.73 -3.09 -8.35
CA HIS A 158 -14.42 -4.34 -9.05
C HIS A 158 -15.18 -4.50 -10.37
N PHE A 159 -16.43 -4.05 -10.45
CA PHE A 159 -17.24 -4.18 -11.68
C PHE A 159 -16.95 -3.11 -12.74
N HIS A 160 -16.32 -1.98 -12.37
CA HIS A 160 -16.20 -0.82 -13.26
C HIS A 160 -14.76 -0.56 -13.76
N LEU A 161 -13.76 -1.27 -13.23
CA LEU A 161 -12.40 -1.18 -13.76
C LEU A 161 -12.28 -1.90 -15.10
N LYS A 162 -11.73 -1.21 -16.10
CA LYS A 162 -11.44 -1.76 -17.43
C LYS A 162 -10.00 -1.49 -17.80
N LYS A 163 -9.43 -2.35 -18.63
CA LYS A 163 -8.09 -2.12 -19.17
C LYS A 163 -8.13 -0.89 -20.07
N ALA A 164 -7.31 0.11 -19.79
CA ALA A 164 -7.23 1.36 -20.55
C ALA A 164 -5.78 1.79 -20.77
N ASP A 165 -5.51 2.32 -21.96
CA ASP A 165 -4.30 3.10 -22.24
C ASP A 165 -4.56 4.54 -21.79
N LEU A 166 -3.67 5.08 -20.95
CA LEU A 166 -3.83 6.40 -20.35
C LEU A 166 -2.85 7.38 -20.99
N ASP A 167 -3.36 8.39 -21.69
CA ASP A 167 -2.55 9.43 -22.34
C ASP A 167 -1.67 10.20 -21.35
N GLU A 168 -2.22 10.50 -20.16
CA GLU A 168 -1.48 11.08 -19.05
C GLU A 168 -1.44 10.14 -17.85
N PHE A 169 -0.28 9.55 -17.60
CA PHE A 169 -0.02 8.69 -16.45
C PHE A 169 1.13 9.24 -15.61
N TRP A 170 0.85 9.65 -14.36
CA TRP A 170 1.88 10.15 -13.44
C TRP A 170 1.62 9.68 -12.01
N ILE A 171 2.57 8.95 -11.44
CA ILE A 171 2.51 8.51 -10.04
C ILE A 171 3.71 9.06 -9.27
N PRO A 172 3.51 9.79 -8.15
CA PRO A 172 4.62 10.28 -7.36
C PRO A 172 5.42 9.11 -6.78
N LYS A 173 6.74 9.20 -6.78
CA LYS A 173 7.60 8.24 -6.09
C LYS A 173 7.68 8.62 -4.61
N PHE A 174 7.24 7.74 -3.73
CA PHE A 174 7.24 7.96 -2.28
C PHE A 174 7.82 6.77 -1.50
N LYS A 175 8.21 7.04 -0.26
CA LYS A 175 8.63 6.04 0.73
C LYS A 175 8.29 6.59 2.12
N PHE A 176 7.55 5.81 2.89
CA PHE A 176 7.23 6.09 4.29
C PHE A 176 7.41 4.81 5.12
N SER A 177 7.48 4.93 6.44
CA SER A 177 7.69 3.85 7.40
C SER A 177 6.79 4.02 8.60
#